data_AF-A0A849TBU9-F1
#
_entry.id   AF-A0A849TBU9-F1
#
_cell.length_a   1.000
_cell.length_b   1.000
_cell.length_c   1.000
_cell.angle_alpha   90.00
_cell.angle_beta   90.00
_cell.angle_gamma   90.00
#
_symmetry.space_group_name_H-M   'P 1'
#
loop_
_entity.id
_entity.type
_entity.pdbx_description
1 polymer ?
#
loop_
_entity_poly.entity_id
_entity_poly.type
_entity_poly.pdbx_seq_one_letter_code
_entity_poly.pdbx_strand_id
1 'polypeptide(L)' 'MKRIDRLVEFDDEVWVLDYKLGASEDAAKYQVQMLEYQTAMQSVYAGKTVRCALLFADGVLSEVA' A
#
# COMPACT_ATOMS: atom_id res chain seq x y z
N MET A 1 -16.25 -6.26 0.19
CA MET A 1 -15.92 -4.82 0.19
C MET A 1 -14.56 -4.67 0.83
N LYS A 2 -13.55 -4.19 0.11
CA LYS A 2 -12.22 -3.96 0.67
C LYS A 2 -12.09 -2.49 1.08
N ARG A 3 -11.38 -2.20 2.18
CA ARG A 3 -11.17 -0.85 2.71
C ARG A 3 -9.67 -0.57 2.71
N ILE A 4 -9.28 0.58 2.19
CA ILE A 4 -7.91 1.10 2.32
C ILE A 4 -7.88 1.98 3.57
N ASP A 5 -6.90 1.76 4.44
CA ASP A 5 -6.80 2.53 5.67
C ASP A 5 -6.34 3.97 5.41
N ARG A 6 -5.40 4.17 4.48
CA ARG A 6 -5.00 5.50 4.04
C ARG A 6 -4.57 5.53 2.58
N LEU A 7 -4.99 6.59 1.89
CA LEU A 7 -4.56 6.92 0.55
C LEU A 7 -4.01 8.34 0.53
N VAL A 8 -2.85 8.52 -0.10
CA VAL A 8 -2.20 9.82 -0.26
C VAL A 8 -1.93 10.05 -1.74
N GLU A 9 -2.41 11.17 -2.26
CA GLU A 9 -2.23 11.54 -3.66
C GLU A 9 -1.20 12.68 -3.75
N PHE A 10 -0.20 12.47 -4.59
CA PHE A 10 0.76 13.48 -5.04
C PHE A 10 0.48 13.82 -6.50
N ASP A 11 1.27 14.73 -7.07
CA ASP A 11 1.09 15.18 -8.46
C ASP A 11 1.17 14.02 -9.45
N ASP A 12 2.20 13.16 -9.35
CA ASP A 12 2.46 12.07 -10.32
C ASP A 12 2.25 10.66 -9.75
N GLU A 13 1.98 10.53 -8.45
CA GLU A 13 1.87 9.23 -7.79
C GLU A 13 0.80 9.18 -6.71
N VAL A 14 0.33 7.98 -6.42
CA VAL A 14 -0.65 7.68 -5.37
C VAL A 14 -0.10 6.59 -4.49
N TRP A 15 -0.12 6.81 -3.18
CA TRP A 15 0.32 5.87 -2.17
C TRP A 15 -0.87 5.26 -1.45
N VAL A 16 -0.96 3.94 -1.48
CA VAL A 16 -1.88 3.13 -0.69
C VAL A 16 -1.12 2.62 0.54
N LEU A 17 -1.57 3.03 1.73
CA LEU A 17 -0.94 2.68 3.00
C LEU A 17 -1.88 1.83 3.84
N ASP A 18 -1.30 0.77 4.43
CA ASP A 18 -2.00 -0.12 5.36
C ASP A 18 -1.20 -0.23 6.67
N TYR A 19 -1.88 -0.06 7.80
CA TYR A 19 -1.25 -0.01 9.11
C TYR A 19 -1.25 -1.40 9.76
N LYS A 20 -0.07 -1.85 10.20
CA LYS A 20 0.10 -3.14 10.87
C LYS A 20 0.60 -2.95 12.30
N LEU A 21 -0.10 -3.58 13.25
CA LEU A 21 0.34 -3.64 14.65
C LEU A 21 1.42 -4.71 14.88
N GLY A 22 1.66 -5.59 13.92
CA GLY A 22 2.70 -6.64 13.98
C GLY A 22 4.10 -6.11 13.64
N ALA A 23 5.06 -7.04 13.59
CA ALA A 23 6.44 -6.74 13.21
C ALA A 23 6.61 -6.68 11.67
N SER A 24 7.58 -5.89 11.21
CA SER A 24 7.89 -5.71 9.79
C SER A 24 8.36 -6.99 9.08
N GLU A 25 8.84 -7.98 9.83
CA GLU A 25 9.21 -9.33 9.35
C GLU A 25 8.04 -10.07 8.69
N ASP A 26 6.80 -9.70 9.03
CA ASP A 26 5.58 -10.28 8.45
C ASP A 26 5.15 -9.62 7.13
N ALA A 27 5.88 -8.63 6.62
CA ALA A 27 5.52 -7.88 5.41
C ALA A 27 5.21 -8.77 4.20
N ALA A 28 5.98 -9.84 4.01
CA ALA A 28 5.80 -10.78 2.90
C ALA A 28 4.41 -11.44 2.90
N LYS A 29 3.77 -11.61 4.07
CA LYS A 29 2.41 -12.18 4.18
C LYS A 29 1.36 -11.30 3.53
N TYR A 30 1.61 -9.99 3.44
CA TYR A 30 0.66 -9.01 2.93
C TYR A 30 0.95 -8.57 1.49
N GLN A 31 2.09 -8.99 0.91
CA GLN A 31 2.51 -8.60 -0.45
C GLN A 31 1.44 -8.89 -1.51
N VAL A 32 0.91 -10.12 -1.54
CA VAL A 32 -0.11 -10.50 -2.53
C VAL A 32 -1.36 -9.62 -2.42
N GLN A 33 -1.83 -9.35 -1.20
CA GLN A 33 -3.00 -8.49 -0.97
C GLN A 33 -2.73 -7.05 -1.40
N MET A 34 -1.52 -6.53 -1.15
CA MET A 34 -1.12 -5.18 -1.53
C MET A 34 -0.99 -5.03 -3.06
N LEU A 35 -0.52 -6.05 -3.77
CA LEU A 35 -0.47 -6.06 -5.23
C LEU A 35 -1.87 -6.07 -5.86
N GLU A 36 -2.84 -6.76 -5.23
CA GLU A 36 -4.24 -6.68 -5.65
C GLU A 36 -4.80 -5.26 -5.49
N TYR A 37 -4.45 -4.57 -4.40
CA TYR A 37 -4.81 -3.16 -4.23
C TYR A 37 -4.14 -2.26 -5.24
N GLN A 38 -2.85 -2.47 -5.51
CA GLN A 38 -2.11 -1.70 -6.51
C GLN A 38 -2.79 -1.82 -7.87
N THR A 39 -3.10 -3.04 -8.31
CA THR A 39 -3.73 -3.32 -9.59
C THR A 39 -5.12 -2.67 -9.68
N ALA A 40 -5.93 -2.80 -8.63
CA ALA A 40 -7.25 -2.17 -8.59
C ALA A 40 -7.16 -0.65 -8.66
N MET A 41 -6.29 -0.04 -7.86
CA MET A 41 -6.16 1.43 -7.79
C MET A 41 -5.47 2.00 -9.03
N GLN A 42 -4.61 1.24 -9.69
CA GLN A 42 -3.99 1.65 -10.95
C GLN A 42 -5.02 1.86 -12.06
N SER A 43 -6.13 1.12 -12.04
CA SER A 43 -7.25 1.34 -12.96
C SER A 43 -8.07 2.60 -12.66
N VAL A 44 -8.07 3.05 -11.39
CA VAL A 44 -8.80 4.24 -10.92
C VAL A 44 -7.99 5.50 -11.18
N TYR A 45 -6.69 5.47 -10.85
CA TYR A 45 -5.75 6.58 -11.02
C TYR A 45 -4.96 6.43 -12.31
N ALA A 46 -5.66 6.41 -13.44
CA ALA A 46 -5.05 6.35 -14.76
C ALA A 46 -4.13 7.56 -14.97
N GLY A 47 -2.84 7.31 -15.17
CA GLY A 47 -1.82 8.35 -15.40
C GLY A 47 -0.93 8.65 -14.19
N LYS A 48 -1.22 8.11 -13.01
CA LYS A 48 -0.33 8.20 -11.83
C LYS A 48 0.29 6.86 -11.52
N THR A 49 1.51 6.88 -10.98
CA THR A 49 2.15 5.67 -10.44
C THR A 49 1.46 5.29 -9.15
N VAL A 50 0.87 4.09 -9.06
CA VAL A 50 0.30 3.61 -7.80
C VAL A 50 1.35 2.79 -7.05
N ARG A 51 1.67 3.23 -5.83
CA ARG A 51 2.57 2.54 -4.89
C ARG A 51 1.78 2.01 -3.71
N CYS A 52 2.22 0.89 -3.16
CA CYS A 52 1.65 0.29 -1.95
C CYS A 52 2.72 0.11 -0.89
N ALA A 53 2.42 0.46 0.35
CA ALA A 53 3.34 0.24 1.46
C ALA A 53 2.61 -0.12 2.76
N LEU A 54 3.29 -0.90 3.59
CA LEU A 54 2.86 -1.30 4.92
C LEU A 54 3.59 -0.43 5.95
N LEU A 55 2.87 0.17 6.88
CA LEU A 55 3.45 0.92 7.99
C LEU A 55 3.25 0.14 9.29
N PHE A 56 4.36 -0.29 9.88
CA PHE A 56 4.38 -1.11 11.09
C PHE A 56 4.44 -0.25 12.36
N ALA A 57 4.07 -0.84 13.50
CA ALA A 57 4.01 -0.14 14.79
C ALA A 57 5.40 0.32 15.30
N ASP A 58 6.47 -0.31 14.82
CA ASP A 58 7.86 0.10 15.05
C ASP A 58 8.27 1.33 14.20
N GLY A 59 7.38 1.84 13.36
CA GLY A 59 7.62 2.97 12.46
C GLY A 59 8.29 2.58 11.14
N VAL A 60 8.50 1.29 10.88
CA VAL A 60 9.08 0.83 9.61
C VAL A 60 8.03 0.91 8.51
N LEU A 61 8.40 1.54 7.40
CA LEU A 61 7.63 1.53 6.16
C LEU A 61 8.24 0.49 5.21
N SER A 62 7.45 -0.50 4.82
CA SER A 62 7.84 -1.49 3.81
C SER A 62 7.05 -1.26 2.54
N GLU A 63 7.71 -0.80 1.48
CA GLU A 63 7.12 -0.73 0.14
C GLU A 63 6.98 -2.14 -0.44
N VAL A 64 5.90 -2.35 -1.19
CA VAL A 64 5.64 -3.59 -1.91
C VAL A 64 6.08 -3.40 -3.36
N ALA A 65 7.07 -4.19 -3.77
CA ALA A 65 7.58 -4.25 -5.15
C ALA A 65 7.00 -5.44 -5.93
#